data_AF-A0A833WNK1-F1
#
_entry.id   AF-A0A833WNK1-F1
#
_cell.length_a   1.000
_cell.length_b   1.000
_cell.length_c   1.000
_cell.angle_alpha   90.00
_cell.angle_beta   90.00
_cell.angle_gamma   90.00
#
_symmetry.space_group_name_H-M   'P 1'
#
loop_
_entity.id
_entity.type
_entity.pdbx_description
1 polymer ?
#
loop_
_entity_poly.entity_id
_entity_poly.type
_entity_poly.pdbx_seq_one_letter_code
_entity_poly.pdbx_strand_id
1 'polypeptide(L)'
;MELQTQPPTAVVAPRYFSFKDFLTEAEAAVFFELPHAEQVVKVTQYLDFLGQQPDSAQFTTSSKASISFAKLREGSDASVTGIDGGEGADQDEISVVNTELVDKLLEGRTRSGFGAFGTDLGFLSQKRLSIAVAHIVEKIGHKYIVERNKRGIVKPPVLNSRSFYFYWCHAEKQKLMDIREKLESKEIPLDRRWLYWQHIAIVVDRAMCEDCIQFAECFARAEKACICIQDPEVARVFPLSSNQRRRIQTT
;
A
#
# COMPACT_ATOMS: atom_id res chain seq x y z
N MET A 1 54.43 -23.58 24.78
CA MET A 1 53.59 -22.85 23.82
C MET A 1 52.17 -22.90 24.35
N GLU A 2 51.77 -21.86 25.09
CA GLU A 2 50.40 -21.74 25.60
C GLU A 2 49.50 -21.28 24.46
N LEU A 3 48.51 -22.10 24.10
CA LEU A 3 47.45 -21.72 23.18
C LEU A 3 46.53 -20.73 23.91
N GLN A 4 46.71 -19.43 23.65
CA GLN A 4 45.74 -18.40 23.98
C GLN A 4 44.47 -18.66 23.16
N THR A 5 43.48 -19.31 23.77
CA THR A 5 42.10 -19.29 23.28
C THR A 5 41.55 -17.87 23.44
N GLN A 6 41.34 -17.19 22.33
CA GLN A 6 40.56 -15.94 22.31
C GLN A 6 39.18 -16.20 22.94
N PRO A 7 38.69 -15.31 23.83
CA PRO A 7 37.33 -15.43 24.33
C PRO A 7 36.35 -15.31 23.15
N PRO A 8 35.23 -16.06 23.16
CA PRO A 8 34.23 -15.94 22.12
C PRO A 8 33.76 -14.49 22.05
N THR A 9 33.87 -13.88 20.87
CA THR A 9 33.26 -12.60 20.57
C THR A 9 31.78 -12.69 20.95
N ALA A 10 31.38 -11.95 21.98
CA ALA A 10 29.99 -11.90 22.40
C ALA A 10 29.15 -11.46 21.19
N VAL A 11 28.35 -12.37 20.64
CA VAL A 11 27.38 -12.04 19.60
C VAL A 11 26.38 -11.10 20.27
N VAL A 12 26.51 -9.80 20.01
CA VAL A 12 25.56 -8.80 20.49
C VAL A 12 24.20 -9.19 19.92
N ALA A 13 23.27 -9.56 20.79
CA ALA A 13 21.93 -9.93 20.37
C ALA A 13 21.30 -8.74 19.60
N PRO A 14 20.60 -9.00 18.47
CA PRO A 14 19.95 -7.93 17.71
C PRO A 14 19.04 -7.13 18.63
N ARG A 15 19.28 -5.81 18.71
CA ARG A 15 18.45 -4.92 19.51
C ARG A 15 17.22 -4.53 18.70
N TYR A 16 16.10 -5.21 18.96
CA TYR A 16 14.82 -4.87 18.35
C TYR A 16 14.34 -3.50 18.85
N PHE A 17 14.50 -2.46 18.02
CA PHE A 17 13.93 -1.15 18.30
C PHE A 17 12.49 -1.12 17.83
N SER A 18 11.56 -1.29 18.75
CA SER A 18 10.14 -1.15 18.47
C SER A 18 9.80 0.34 18.31
N PHE A 19 8.78 0.71 17.53
CA PHE A 19 8.40 2.14 17.40
C PHE A 19 8.05 2.77 18.74
N LYS A 20 7.41 2.00 19.62
CA LYS A 20 7.14 2.46 20.99
C LYS A 20 8.43 2.78 21.74
N ASP A 21 9.49 2.00 21.54
CA ASP A 21 10.78 2.22 22.20
C ASP A 21 11.59 3.36 21.58
N PHE A 22 11.24 3.78 20.36
CA PHE A 22 11.79 4.96 19.72
C PHE A 22 11.18 6.26 20.24
N LEU A 23 9.92 6.21 20.68
CA LEU A 23 9.22 7.37 21.24
C LEU A 23 9.61 7.57 22.70
N THR A 24 9.69 8.84 23.12
CA THR A 24 9.66 9.20 24.54
C THR A 24 8.30 8.86 25.16
N GLU A 25 8.23 8.76 26.48
CA GLU A 25 6.96 8.48 27.19
C GLU A 25 5.89 9.54 26.88
N ALA A 26 6.30 10.82 26.80
CA ALA A 26 5.42 11.92 26.43
C ALA A 26 4.88 11.79 25.00
N GLU A 27 5.76 11.50 24.03
CA GLU A 27 5.34 11.29 22.64
C GLU A 27 4.41 10.08 22.51
N ALA A 28 4.73 8.97 23.18
CA ALA A 28 3.91 7.77 23.14
C ALA A 28 2.50 8.01 23.73
N ALA A 29 2.38 8.86 24.75
CA ALA A 29 1.10 9.18 25.39
C ALA A 29 0.15 9.95 24.46
N VAL A 30 0.68 10.86 23.63
CA VAL A 30 -0.12 11.77 22.80
C VAL A 30 -0.10 11.42 21.32
N PHE A 31 0.64 10.40 20.90
CA PHE A 31 0.90 10.10 19.48
C PHE A 31 -0.38 10.03 18.62
N PHE A 32 -1.44 9.38 19.12
CA PHE A 32 -2.70 9.24 18.37
C PHE A 32 -3.56 10.52 18.38
N GLU A 33 -3.21 11.50 19.20
CA GLU A 33 -3.86 12.81 19.26
C GLU A 33 -3.19 13.82 18.32
N LEU A 34 -1.97 13.50 17.84
CA LEU A 34 -1.25 14.33 16.89
C LEU A 34 -1.99 14.39 15.54
N PRO A 35 -1.91 15.51 14.81
CA PRO A 35 -2.29 15.57 13.41
C PRO A 35 -1.63 14.43 12.61
N HIS A 36 -2.35 13.87 11.63
CA HIS A 36 -1.83 12.73 10.85
C HIS A 36 -0.49 13.06 10.18
N ALA A 37 -0.33 14.26 9.64
CA ALA A 37 0.96 14.72 9.09
C ALA A 37 2.11 14.61 10.10
N GLU A 38 1.89 14.94 11.38
CA GLU A 38 2.90 14.82 12.43
C GLU A 38 3.17 13.35 12.80
N GLN A 39 2.13 12.50 12.80
CA GLN A 39 2.29 11.05 12.96
C GLN A 39 3.17 10.48 11.84
N VAL A 40 2.96 10.90 10.58
CA VAL A 40 3.77 10.47 9.44
C VAL A 40 5.22 10.93 9.57
N VAL A 41 5.47 12.17 10.01
CA VAL A 41 6.83 12.66 10.28
C VAL A 41 7.52 11.79 11.33
N LYS A 42 6.86 11.50 12.45
CA LYS A 42 7.43 10.68 13.54
C LYS A 42 7.73 9.26 13.10
N VAL A 43 6.83 8.66 12.32
CA VAL A 43 7.08 7.34 11.75
C VAL A 43 8.23 7.37 10.75
N THR A 44 8.32 8.39 9.90
CA THR A 44 9.43 8.53 8.94
C THR A 44 10.78 8.59 9.67
N GLN A 45 10.86 9.38 10.74
CA GLN A 45 12.06 9.47 11.60
C GLN A 45 12.45 8.11 12.19
N TYR A 46 11.48 7.33 12.68
CA TYR A 46 11.75 5.97 13.16
C TYR A 46 12.26 5.06 12.04
N LEU A 47 11.63 5.11 10.87
CA LEU A 47 12.07 4.32 9.71
C LEU A 47 13.46 4.73 9.25
N ASP A 48 13.85 6.01 9.35
CA ASP A 48 15.20 6.47 9.05
C ASP A 48 16.22 5.98 10.10
N PHE A 49 15.85 6.05 11.38
CA PHE A 49 16.65 5.54 12.49
C PHE A 49 16.95 4.04 12.38
N LEU A 50 15.95 3.22 12.03
CA LEU A 50 16.16 1.80 11.76
C LEU A 50 17.12 1.56 10.60
N GLY A 51 17.13 2.48 9.63
CA GLY A 51 17.97 2.38 8.45
C GLY A 51 19.44 2.60 8.64
N GLN A 52 19.77 3.35 9.68
CA GLN A 52 21.14 3.54 10.11
C GLN A 52 21.65 2.32 10.89
N GLN A 53 20.81 1.31 11.14
CA GLN A 53 21.09 0.15 12.00
C GLN A 53 20.69 -1.19 11.35
N PRO A 54 21.25 -1.54 10.17
CA PRO A 54 20.87 -2.73 9.42
C PRO A 54 21.02 -4.04 10.20
N ASP A 55 22.01 -4.11 11.11
CA ASP A 55 22.29 -5.31 11.91
C ASP A 55 21.38 -5.45 13.15
N SER A 56 20.79 -4.35 13.62
CA SER A 56 19.91 -4.31 14.80
C SER A 56 18.42 -4.35 14.43
N ALA A 57 18.07 -3.90 13.23
CA ALA A 57 16.70 -3.81 12.74
C ALA A 57 16.23 -5.08 12.01
N GLN A 58 16.41 -6.26 12.61
CA GLN A 58 15.95 -7.52 12.01
C GLN A 58 14.50 -7.81 12.40
N PHE A 59 13.54 -7.32 11.61
CA PHE A 59 12.18 -7.84 11.69
C PHE A 59 12.03 -8.95 10.65
N THR A 60 11.79 -10.16 11.12
CA THR A 60 11.54 -11.29 10.23
C THR A 60 10.22 -11.09 9.50
N THR A 61 10.23 -11.32 8.18
CA THR A 61 9.04 -11.20 7.36
C THR A 61 8.01 -12.23 7.82
N SER A 62 6.81 -11.76 8.12
CA SER A 62 5.73 -12.63 8.58
C SER A 62 5.37 -13.64 7.48
N SER A 63 5.16 -14.90 7.85
CA SER A 63 4.51 -15.88 6.96
C SER A 63 3.08 -15.48 6.58
N LYS A 64 2.54 -14.45 7.25
CA LYS A 64 1.25 -13.82 6.96
C LYS A 64 1.35 -12.57 6.08
N ALA A 65 2.54 -12.21 5.60
CA ALA A 65 2.69 -11.16 4.60
C ALA A 65 1.84 -11.49 3.36
N SER A 66 1.13 -10.50 2.85
CA SER A 66 0.50 -10.52 1.54
C SER A 66 1.48 -10.03 0.48
N ILE A 67 1.27 -10.47 -0.75
CA ILE A 67 1.96 -10.03 -1.95
C ILE A 67 0.91 -9.42 -2.87
N SER A 68 1.26 -8.31 -3.52
CA SER A 68 0.43 -7.72 -4.55
C SER A 68 1.22 -7.36 -5.81
N PHE A 69 0.56 -7.46 -6.96
CA PHE A 69 1.10 -7.12 -8.27
C PHE A 69 -0.03 -6.71 -9.20
N ALA A 70 0.29 -6.23 -10.41
CA ALA A 70 -0.72 -5.91 -11.42
C ALA A 70 -0.61 -6.85 -12.62
N LYS A 71 -1.75 -7.11 -13.26
CA LYS A 71 -1.86 -7.86 -14.51
C LYS A 71 -2.76 -7.11 -15.50
N LEU A 72 -2.68 -7.46 -16.78
CA LEU A 72 -3.68 -7.03 -17.76
C LEU A 72 -5.05 -7.60 -17.38
N ARG A 73 -6.07 -6.79 -17.60
CA ARG A 73 -7.46 -7.20 -17.41
C ARG A 73 -7.93 -8.02 -18.62
N GLU A 74 -8.60 -9.13 -18.37
CA GLU A 74 -9.19 -9.96 -19.43
C GLU A 74 -10.22 -9.15 -20.25
N GLY A 75 -10.17 -9.28 -21.57
CA GLY A 75 -11.02 -8.53 -22.51
C GLY A 75 -10.60 -7.07 -22.70
N SER A 76 -9.47 -6.66 -22.12
CA SER A 76 -8.90 -5.34 -22.35
C SER A 76 -7.86 -5.41 -23.46
N ASP A 77 -8.33 -5.29 -24.70
CA ASP A 77 -7.41 -5.06 -25.82
C ASP A 77 -6.79 -3.67 -25.60
N ALA A 78 -5.49 -3.63 -25.26
CA ALA A 78 -4.71 -2.39 -25.22
C ALA A 78 -4.63 -1.71 -26.61
N SER A 79 -5.15 -2.38 -27.64
CA SER A 79 -5.26 -1.99 -29.04
C SER A 79 -6.64 -1.48 -29.46
N VAL A 80 -7.63 -1.31 -28.56
CA VAL A 80 -8.96 -0.78 -28.96
C VAL A 80 -8.84 0.69 -29.39
N THR A 81 -8.56 0.88 -30.67
CA THR A 81 -8.90 2.06 -31.45
C THR A 81 -10.34 1.88 -31.97
N GLY A 82 -11.24 2.79 -31.58
CA GLY A 82 -12.55 2.93 -32.24
C GLY A 82 -13.74 2.49 -31.40
N ILE A 83 -14.56 3.47 -31.03
CA ILE A 83 -15.98 3.24 -30.81
C ILE A 83 -16.63 3.33 -32.20
N ASP A 84 -17.13 2.20 -32.70
CA ASP A 84 -18.07 2.20 -33.82
C ASP A 84 -19.41 2.79 -33.38
N GLY A 85 -19.88 3.80 -34.13
CA GLY A 85 -21.32 4.11 -34.25
C GLY A 85 -21.84 5.30 -33.47
N GLY A 86 -21.75 6.49 -34.06
CA GLY A 86 -22.52 7.66 -33.63
C GLY A 86 -22.13 8.93 -34.40
N GLU A 87 -22.70 9.11 -35.59
CA GLU A 87 -22.62 10.38 -36.32
C GLU A 87 -23.25 11.50 -35.48
N GLY A 88 -22.43 12.38 -34.91
CA GLY A 88 -22.95 13.55 -34.21
C GLY A 88 -21.94 14.28 -33.33
N ALA A 89 -21.20 15.21 -33.95
CA ALA A 89 -20.55 16.38 -33.37
C ALA A 89 -19.41 16.17 -32.33
N ASP A 90 -18.32 16.89 -32.59
CA ASP A 90 -17.11 17.08 -31.80
C ASP A 90 -16.16 15.88 -31.68
N GLN A 91 -15.21 15.82 -32.63
CA GLN A 91 -13.99 15.02 -32.56
C GLN A 91 -13.10 15.52 -31.40
N ASP A 92 -13.45 15.18 -30.16
CA ASP A 92 -12.50 15.19 -29.07
C ASP A 92 -11.50 14.04 -29.30
N GLU A 93 -10.21 14.38 -29.26
CA GLU A 93 -9.07 13.49 -29.46
C GLU A 93 -9.31 12.07 -28.92
N ILE A 94 -9.31 11.08 -29.82
CA ILE A 94 -9.14 9.68 -29.43
C ILE A 94 -7.74 9.58 -28.79
N SER A 95 -7.67 9.69 -27.46
CA SER A 95 -6.42 9.58 -26.71
C SER A 95 -5.98 8.13 -26.73
N VAL A 96 -5.10 7.80 -27.68
CA VAL A 96 -4.48 6.48 -27.79
C VAL A 96 -3.79 6.13 -26.46
N VAL A 97 -4.09 4.94 -25.93
CA VAL A 97 -3.44 4.42 -24.73
C VAL A 97 -2.02 4.00 -25.07
N ASN A 98 -1.04 4.54 -24.35
CA ASN A 98 0.36 4.14 -24.52
C ASN A 98 0.56 2.73 -23.93
N THR A 99 0.69 1.73 -24.79
CA THR A 99 0.90 0.33 -24.39
C THR A 99 2.19 0.11 -23.61
N GLU A 100 3.29 0.80 -23.96
CA GLU A 100 4.55 0.73 -23.20
C GLU A 100 4.38 1.27 -21.77
N LEU A 101 3.52 2.27 -21.59
CA LEU A 101 3.17 2.75 -20.26
C LEU A 101 2.35 1.69 -19.52
N VAL A 102 1.34 1.08 -20.16
CA VAL A 102 0.58 -0.02 -19.56
C VAL A 102 1.52 -1.12 -19.06
N ASP A 103 2.47 -1.57 -19.87
CA ASP A 103 3.46 -2.59 -19.48
C ASP A 103 4.25 -2.16 -18.23
N LYS A 104 4.69 -0.89 -18.17
CA LYS A 104 5.37 -0.33 -16.98
C LYS A 104 4.49 -0.31 -15.73
N LEU A 105 3.17 -0.12 -15.85
CA LEU A 105 2.27 -0.18 -14.70
C LEU A 105 2.20 -1.59 -14.09
N LEU A 106 2.34 -2.62 -14.93
CA LEU A 106 2.33 -4.03 -14.50
C LEU A 106 3.58 -4.41 -13.69
N GLU A 107 4.71 -3.78 -13.98
CA GLU A 107 6.00 -4.11 -13.36
C GLU A 107 6.00 -3.96 -11.84
N GLY A 108 6.74 -4.84 -11.17
CA GLY A 108 7.02 -4.75 -9.74
C GLY A 108 5.93 -5.37 -8.86
N ARG A 109 6.39 -5.97 -7.76
CA ARG A 109 5.56 -6.60 -6.73
C ARG A 109 5.72 -5.85 -5.41
N THR A 110 4.67 -5.80 -4.62
CA THR A 110 4.69 -5.26 -3.26
C THR A 110 4.43 -6.37 -2.25
N ARG A 111 4.85 -6.16 -1.00
CA ARG A 111 4.74 -7.14 0.06
C ARG A 111 4.35 -6.45 1.36
N SER A 112 3.28 -6.92 1.99
CA SER A 112 2.87 -6.40 3.29
C SER A 112 3.70 -6.99 4.43
N GLY A 113 3.60 -6.35 5.59
CA GLY A 113 4.43 -6.73 6.73
C GLY A 113 5.83 -6.19 6.51
N PHE A 114 6.00 -4.96 6.95
CA PHE A 114 7.27 -4.26 6.96
C PHE A 114 8.21 -4.96 7.95
N GLY A 115 9.06 -5.86 7.44
CA GLY A 115 10.29 -6.19 8.13
C GLY A 115 11.13 -4.91 8.10
N ALA A 116 11.31 -4.23 9.24
CA ALA A 116 11.36 -2.78 9.29
C ALA A 116 12.53 -2.03 8.62
N PHE A 117 13.30 -2.69 7.76
CA PHE A 117 14.22 -2.00 6.87
C PHE A 117 14.49 -2.71 5.53
N GLY A 118 13.87 -3.86 5.27
CA GLY A 118 14.19 -4.70 4.12
C GLY A 118 13.17 -4.57 3.01
N THR A 119 13.63 -4.20 1.81
CA THR A 119 12.94 -4.60 0.59
C THR A 119 13.52 -5.94 0.18
N ASP A 120 12.72 -7.00 0.26
CA ASP A 120 13.13 -8.31 -0.21
C ASP A 120 13.49 -8.24 -1.71
N LEU A 121 14.53 -8.98 -2.12
CA LEU A 121 14.89 -9.09 -3.54
C LEU A 121 13.66 -9.50 -4.36
N GLY A 122 13.40 -8.75 -5.45
CA GLY A 122 12.24 -8.97 -6.31
C GLY A 122 10.99 -8.16 -5.93
N PHE A 123 11.05 -7.34 -4.88
CA PHE A 123 9.96 -6.43 -4.50
C PHE A 123 10.35 -4.96 -4.67
N LEU A 124 9.34 -4.10 -4.82
CA LEU A 124 9.49 -2.64 -4.89
C LEU A 124 9.93 -2.07 -3.53
N SER A 125 10.41 -0.82 -3.48
CA SER A 125 10.82 -0.18 -2.23
C SER A 125 9.65 -0.02 -1.25
N GLN A 126 9.53 -0.94 -0.28
CA GLN A 126 8.37 -1.02 0.62
C GLN A 126 8.31 0.16 1.60
N LYS A 127 9.47 0.65 2.06
CA LYS A 127 9.55 1.83 2.94
C LYS A 127 8.95 3.04 2.25
N ARG A 128 9.44 3.32 1.04
CA ARG A 128 9.00 4.45 0.22
C ARG A 128 7.50 4.38 -0.05
N LEU A 129 7.00 3.22 -0.50
CA LEU A 129 5.59 3.02 -0.81
C LEU A 129 4.68 3.10 0.43
N SER A 130 5.13 2.61 1.60
CA SER A 130 4.35 2.73 2.84
C SER A 130 4.20 4.19 3.27
N ILE A 131 5.26 5.00 3.15
CA ILE A 131 5.20 6.44 3.40
C ILE A 131 4.34 7.15 2.35
N ALA A 132 4.40 6.74 1.08
CA ALA A 132 3.52 7.26 0.04
C ALA A 132 2.04 6.99 0.36
N VAL A 133 1.70 5.78 0.83
CA VAL A 133 0.36 5.43 1.33
C VAL A 133 -0.02 6.35 2.48
N ALA A 134 0.87 6.56 3.45
CA ALA A 134 0.61 7.40 4.60
C ALA A 134 0.28 8.85 4.18
N HIS A 135 1.04 9.43 3.25
CA HIS A 135 0.81 10.80 2.77
C HIS A 135 -0.48 10.98 1.98
N ILE A 136 -0.93 9.97 1.24
CA ILE A 136 -2.11 10.12 0.38
C ILE A 136 -3.43 10.03 1.16
N VAL A 137 -3.45 9.40 2.34
CA VAL A 137 -4.70 9.03 3.03
C VAL A 137 -5.63 10.21 3.26
N GLU A 138 -5.13 11.32 3.78
CA GLU A 138 -5.96 12.52 4.00
C GLU A 138 -6.43 13.11 2.67
N LYS A 139 -5.56 13.15 1.66
CA LYS A 139 -5.85 13.69 0.33
C LYS A 139 -7.00 12.95 -0.37
N ILE A 140 -7.11 11.63 -0.15
CA ILE A 140 -8.19 10.81 -0.73
C ILE A 140 -9.40 10.68 0.20
N GLY A 141 -9.36 11.30 1.38
CA GLY A 141 -10.43 11.21 2.38
C GLY A 141 -10.58 9.82 3.01
N HIS A 142 -9.52 9.01 3.02
CA HIS A 142 -9.53 7.72 3.72
C HIS A 142 -9.41 7.95 5.23
N LYS A 143 -10.09 7.11 6.02
CA LYS A 143 -9.98 7.09 7.48
C LYS A 143 -9.57 5.69 7.89
N TYR A 144 -8.49 5.56 8.66
CA TYR A 144 -8.03 4.23 9.05
C TYR A 144 -9.08 3.50 9.89
N ILE A 145 -9.37 2.26 9.49
CA ILE A 145 -10.23 1.37 10.26
C ILE A 145 -9.34 0.49 11.13
N VAL A 146 -9.43 0.69 12.44
CA VAL A 146 -8.74 -0.16 13.43
C VAL A 146 -9.43 -1.52 13.47
N GLU A 147 -8.67 -2.59 13.25
CA GLU A 147 -9.19 -3.96 13.30
C GLU A 147 -9.89 -4.24 14.63
N ARG A 148 -11.15 -4.66 14.56
CA ARG A 148 -11.90 -5.17 15.71
C ARG A 148 -11.32 -6.53 16.10
N ASN A 149 -11.31 -6.85 17.39
CA ASN A 149 -10.95 -8.20 17.80
C ASN A 149 -12.01 -9.22 17.31
N LYS A 150 -11.73 -10.52 17.44
CA LYS A 150 -12.67 -11.60 17.06
C LYS A 150 -14.06 -11.53 17.72
N ARG A 151 -14.26 -10.66 18.71
CA ARG A 151 -15.52 -10.41 19.40
C ARG A 151 -16.21 -9.12 18.93
N GLY A 152 -15.74 -8.50 17.85
CA GLY A 152 -16.29 -7.26 17.30
C GLY A 152 -15.97 -5.99 18.12
N ILE A 153 -15.12 -6.10 19.15
CA ILE A 153 -14.80 -4.98 20.05
C ILE A 153 -13.73 -4.11 19.38
N VAL A 154 -14.06 -2.84 19.19
CA VAL A 154 -13.10 -1.80 18.81
C VAL A 154 -12.14 -1.60 19.97
N LYS A 155 -10.87 -1.93 19.78
CA LYS A 155 -9.82 -1.54 20.72
C LYS A 155 -9.28 -0.18 20.28
N PRO A 156 -8.96 0.73 21.21
CA PRO A 156 -8.22 1.93 20.86
C PRO A 156 -6.91 1.51 20.17
N PRO A 157 -6.43 2.29 19.19
CA PRO A 157 -5.17 2.00 18.56
C PRO A 157 -4.10 2.00 19.66
N VAL A 158 -3.27 0.96 19.65
CA VAL A 158 -2.17 0.80 20.61
C VAL A 158 -0.86 0.90 19.85
N LEU A 159 0.08 1.62 20.43
CA LEU A 159 1.49 1.59 20.03
C LEU A 159 2.08 0.22 20.40
N ASN A 160 1.64 -0.82 19.70
CA ASN A 160 2.42 -2.04 19.61
C ASN A 160 3.23 -1.95 18.31
N SER A 161 4.47 -2.42 18.35
CA SER A 161 5.40 -2.32 17.23
C SER A 161 5.01 -3.14 15.99
N ARG A 162 4.03 -4.03 16.16
CA ARG A 162 3.49 -4.85 15.07
C ARG A 162 2.33 -4.12 14.42
N SER A 163 1.18 -3.96 15.08
CA SER A 163 -0.10 -3.50 14.53
C SER A 163 -0.09 -2.09 13.91
N PHE A 164 0.69 -1.13 14.42
CA PHE A 164 0.56 0.27 13.98
C PHE A 164 1.09 0.53 12.55
N TYR A 165 2.19 -0.12 12.14
CA TYR A 165 2.69 -0.02 10.76
C TYR A 165 1.75 -0.65 9.73
N PHE A 166 0.94 -1.63 10.14
CA PHE A 166 0.11 -2.36 9.18
C PHE A 166 -0.91 -1.47 8.48
N TYR A 167 -1.37 -0.36 9.08
CA TYR A 167 -2.33 0.52 8.39
C TYR A 167 -1.84 1.04 7.03
N TRP A 168 -0.52 1.21 6.86
CA TRP A 168 0.08 1.74 5.63
C TRP A 168 0.76 0.66 4.79
N CYS A 169 1.16 -0.42 5.44
CA CYS A 169 2.02 -1.43 4.84
C CYS A 169 1.26 -2.59 4.20
N HIS A 170 0.03 -2.40 3.73
CA HIS A 170 -0.69 -3.45 3.00
C HIS A 170 -0.31 -3.41 1.51
N ALA A 171 -0.05 -4.59 0.95
CA ALA A 171 0.61 -4.75 -0.34
C ALA A 171 -0.18 -4.07 -1.47
N GLU A 172 -1.49 -4.20 -1.45
CA GLU A 172 -2.41 -3.60 -2.42
C GLU A 172 -2.38 -2.08 -2.40
N LYS A 173 -2.31 -1.46 -1.21
CA LYS A 173 -2.22 0.01 -1.08
C LYS A 173 -0.91 0.50 -1.67
N GLN A 174 0.18 -0.20 -1.36
CA GLN A 174 1.49 0.11 -1.92
C GLN A 174 1.51 -0.07 -3.43
N LYS A 175 0.83 -1.08 -3.98
CA LYS A 175 0.75 -1.29 -5.43
C LYS A 175 -0.09 -0.20 -6.13
N LEU A 176 -1.18 0.25 -5.49
CA LEU A 176 -1.94 1.41 -5.95
C LEU A 176 -1.05 2.67 -6.02
N MET A 177 -0.23 2.90 -5.00
CA MET A 177 0.72 4.02 -4.98
C MET A 177 1.80 3.90 -6.06
N ASP A 178 2.38 2.72 -6.26
CA ASP A 178 3.35 2.47 -7.33
C ASP A 178 2.80 2.85 -8.71
N ILE A 179 1.58 2.40 -9.02
CA ILE A 179 0.93 2.70 -10.31
C ILE A 179 0.65 4.19 -10.44
N ARG A 180 0.11 4.83 -9.39
CA ARG A 180 -0.15 6.27 -9.38
C ARG A 180 1.12 7.08 -9.64
N GLU A 181 2.22 6.76 -8.96
CA GLU A 181 3.49 7.45 -9.12
C GLU A 181 4.07 7.26 -10.52
N LYS A 182 3.91 6.08 -11.12
CA LYS A 182 4.29 5.86 -12.52
C LYS A 182 3.48 6.74 -13.48
N LEU A 183 2.17 6.85 -13.28
CA LEU A 183 1.30 7.76 -14.04
C LEU A 183 1.70 9.23 -13.82
N GLU A 184 2.01 9.62 -12.59
CA GLU A 184 2.51 10.97 -12.24
C GLU A 184 3.87 11.26 -12.91
N SER A 185 4.80 10.31 -12.89
CA SER A 185 6.13 10.43 -13.52
C SER A 185 6.08 10.56 -15.04
N LYS A 186 4.95 10.16 -15.63
CA LYS A 186 4.64 10.31 -17.06
C LYS A 186 3.70 11.47 -17.35
N GLU A 187 3.48 12.32 -16.34
CA GLU A 187 2.69 13.53 -16.43
C GLU A 187 1.26 13.27 -16.93
N ILE A 188 0.73 12.07 -16.68
CA ILE A 188 -0.62 11.70 -17.10
C ILE A 188 -1.63 12.52 -16.28
N PRO A 189 -2.43 13.40 -16.93
CA PRO A 189 -3.43 14.22 -16.25
C PRO A 189 -4.47 13.36 -15.54
N LEU A 190 -4.97 13.82 -14.39
CA LEU A 190 -5.90 13.07 -13.55
C LEU A 190 -7.15 12.60 -14.30
N ASP A 191 -7.69 13.46 -15.16
CA ASP A 191 -8.84 13.23 -16.04
C ASP A 191 -8.56 12.26 -17.19
N ARG A 192 -7.31 11.87 -17.42
CA ARG A 192 -6.91 10.85 -18.40
C ARG A 192 -6.42 9.55 -17.78
N ARG A 193 -6.21 9.47 -16.45
CA ARG A 193 -5.71 8.25 -15.78
C ARG A 193 -6.66 7.06 -15.88
N TRP A 194 -7.97 7.31 -15.99
CA TRP A 194 -8.98 6.25 -16.15
C TRP A 194 -8.69 5.36 -17.36
N LEU A 195 -8.12 5.93 -18.43
CA LEU A 195 -7.72 5.21 -19.64
C LEU A 195 -6.72 4.10 -19.35
N TYR A 196 -5.87 4.25 -18.33
CA TYR A 196 -4.87 3.25 -17.96
C TYR A 196 -5.40 2.27 -16.92
N TRP A 197 -6.14 2.77 -15.93
CA TRP A 197 -6.71 1.95 -14.86
C TRP A 197 -7.68 0.88 -15.37
N GLN A 198 -8.39 1.13 -16.47
CA GLN A 198 -9.29 0.14 -17.08
C GLN A 198 -8.57 -1.09 -17.66
N HIS A 199 -7.29 -0.96 -18.05
CA HIS A 199 -6.51 -2.05 -18.66
C HIS A 199 -5.84 -2.97 -17.64
N ILE A 200 -5.82 -2.59 -16.36
CA ILE A 200 -5.08 -3.30 -15.34
C ILE A 200 -5.99 -3.81 -14.22
N ALA A 201 -5.61 -4.94 -13.65
CA ALA A 201 -6.17 -5.46 -12.41
C ALA A 201 -5.05 -5.68 -11.40
N ILE A 202 -5.24 -5.21 -10.18
CA ILE A 202 -4.34 -5.50 -9.06
C ILE A 202 -4.73 -6.87 -8.51
N VAL A 203 -3.74 -7.73 -8.28
CA VAL A 203 -3.91 -9.04 -7.65
C VAL A 203 -3.28 -8.98 -6.26
N VAL A 204 -3.95 -9.57 -5.28
CA VAL A 204 -3.47 -9.72 -3.90
C VAL A 204 -3.64 -11.19 -3.50
N ASP A 205 -2.66 -11.79 -2.86
CA ASP A 205 -2.69 -13.21 -2.47
C ASP A 205 -3.43 -13.48 -1.15
N ARG A 206 -4.01 -12.45 -0.53
CA ARG A 206 -4.80 -12.53 0.70
C ARG A 206 -6.07 -11.70 0.60
N ALA A 207 -7.10 -12.14 1.32
CA ALA A 207 -8.36 -11.42 1.42
C ALA A 207 -8.13 -9.98 1.92
N MET A 208 -8.71 -9.02 1.22
CA MET A 208 -8.63 -7.62 1.61
C MET A 208 -9.41 -7.38 2.90
N CYS A 209 -8.77 -6.73 3.88
CA CYS A 209 -9.47 -6.27 5.07
C CYS A 209 -10.32 -5.03 4.77
N GLU A 210 -11.25 -4.71 5.67
CA GLU A 210 -12.17 -3.57 5.52
C GLU A 210 -11.45 -2.23 5.29
N ASP A 211 -10.32 -2.02 5.97
CA ASP A 211 -9.48 -0.82 5.80
C ASP A 211 -8.90 -0.71 4.38
N CYS A 212 -8.54 -1.84 3.76
CA CYS A 212 -8.02 -1.86 2.39
C CYS A 212 -9.12 -1.69 1.34
N ILE A 213 -10.30 -2.26 1.60
CA ILE A 213 -11.48 -2.07 0.75
C ILE A 213 -11.88 -0.59 0.77
N GLN A 214 -11.96 0.04 1.94
CA GLN A 214 -12.28 1.46 2.06
C GLN A 214 -11.19 2.35 1.45
N PHE A 215 -9.91 2.00 1.62
CA PHE A 215 -8.81 2.74 0.98
C PHE A 215 -8.94 2.69 -0.55
N ALA A 216 -9.15 1.51 -1.13
CA ALA A 216 -9.30 1.34 -2.58
C ALA A 216 -10.52 2.11 -3.13
N GLU A 217 -11.63 2.14 -2.38
CA GLU A 217 -12.81 2.94 -2.69
C GLU A 217 -12.51 4.45 -2.71
N CYS A 218 -11.85 4.98 -1.67
CA CYS A 218 -11.44 6.38 -1.61
C CYS A 218 -10.45 6.73 -2.72
N PHE A 219 -9.48 5.85 -2.95
CA PHE A 219 -8.44 6.02 -3.96
C PHE A 219 -9.03 6.03 -5.38
N ALA A 220 -9.94 5.10 -5.72
CA ALA A 220 -10.60 5.07 -7.03
C ALA A 220 -11.39 6.36 -7.33
N ARG A 221 -12.10 6.90 -6.32
CA ARG A 221 -12.79 8.20 -6.44
C ARG A 221 -11.80 9.35 -6.66
N ALA A 222 -10.70 9.36 -5.93
CA ALA A 222 -9.68 10.40 -6.05
C ALA A 222 -8.96 10.35 -7.42
N GLU A 223 -8.70 9.15 -7.95
CA GLU A 223 -8.14 8.94 -9.29
C GLU A 223 -9.17 9.11 -10.42
N LYS A 224 -10.46 9.34 -10.09
CA LYS A 224 -11.57 9.41 -11.05
C LYS A 224 -11.59 8.21 -12.01
N ALA A 225 -11.30 7.02 -11.50
CA ALA A 225 -11.07 5.84 -12.30
C ALA A 225 -11.78 4.60 -11.74
N CYS A 226 -12.04 3.63 -12.62
CA CYS A 226 -12.47 2.30 -12.21
C CYS A 226 -11.23 1.42 -11.95
N ILE A 227 -11.08 0.94 -10.72
CA ILE A 227 -9.92 0.15 -10.28
C ILE A 227 -10.37 -1.27 -9.97
N CYS A 228 -9.81 -2.24 -10.67
CA CYS A 228 -10.07 -3.65 -10.42
C CYS A 228 -9.03 -4.21 -9.44
N ILE A 229 -9.47 -4.82 -8.35
CA ILE A 229 -8.62 -5.55 -7.41
C ILE A 229 -9.19 -6.95 -7.17
N GLN A 230 -8.38 -7.97 -7.40
CA GLN A 230 -8.69 -9.38 -7.20
C GLN A 230 -7.92 -9.89 -5.98
N ASP A 231 -8.66 -10.40 -4.99
CA ASP A 231 -8.11 -11.21 -3.90
C ASP A 231 -8.54 -12.68 -4.05
N PRO A 232 -8.15 -13.60 -3.15
CA PRO A 232 -8.53 -15.02 -3.26
C PRO A 232 -10.04 -15.28 -3.16
N GLU A 233 -10.82 -14.35 -2.62
CA GLU A 233 -12.25 -14.53 -2.39
C GLU A 233 -13.07 -13.97 -3.55
N VAL A 234 -12.68 -12.80 -4.09
CA VAL A 234 -13.49 -12.10 -5.09
C VAL A 234 -12.69 -11.04 -5.86
N ALA A 235 -13.11 -10.81 -7.11
CA ALA A 235 -12.72 -9.63 -7.89
C ALA A 235 -13.67 -8.46 -7.58
N ARG A 236 -13.10 -7.36 -7.08
CA ARG A 236 -13.82 -6.11 -6.77
C ARG A 236 -13.48 -5.05 -7.81
N VAL A 237 -14.46 -4.23 -8.15
CA VAL A 237 -14.28 -3.03 -8.97
C VAL A 237 -14.66 -1.83 -8.12
N PHE A 238 -13.72 -0.90 -7.97
CA PHE A 238 -13.88 0.34 -7.23
C PHE A 238 -14.04 1.51 -8.20
N PRO A 239 -14.87 2.53 -7.92
CA PRO A 239 -15.74 2.60 -6.76
C PRO A 239 -16.83 1.52 -6.80
N LEU A 240 -17.10 0.94 -5.64
CA LEU A 240 -18.11 -0.10 -5.44
C LEU A 240 -19.48 0.45 -5.80
N SER A 241 -20.26 -0.38 -6.48
CA SER A 241 -21.69 -0.10 -6.70
C SER A 241 -22.43 0.04 -5.37
N SER A 242 -23.55 0.77 -5.37
CA SER A 242 -24.39 0.95 -4.19
C SER A 242 -24.80 -0.37 -3.51
N ASN A 243 -24.97 -1.44 -4.29
CA ASN A 243 -25.34 -2.77 -3.80
C ASN A 243 -24.16 -3.48 -3.09
N GLN A 244 -22.93 -3.31 -3.59
CA GLN A 244 -21.74 -3.88 -2.96
C GLN A 244 -21.42 -3.17 -1.65
N ARG A 245 -21.59 -1.84 -1.58
CA ARG A 245 -21.39 -1.07 -0.34
C ARG A 245 -22.30 -1.52 0.81
N ARG A 246 -23.57 -1.84 0.51
CA ARG A 246 -24.53 -2.32 1.52
C ARG A 246 -24.14 -3.66 2.13
N ARG A 247 -23.63 -4.61 1.33
CA ARG A 247 -23.24 -5.94 1.82
C ARG A 247 -22.09 -5.88 2.82
N ILE A 248 -21.15 -4.97 2.59
CA ILE A 248 -19.98 -4.77 3.46
C ILE A 248 -20.37 -4.15 4.80
N GLN A 249 -21.32 -3.21 4.81
CA GLN A 249 -21.81 -2.59 6.05
C GLN A 249 -22.63 -3.54 6.94
N THR A 250 -23.13 -4.64 6.39
CA THR A 250 -23.98 -5.62 7.10
C THR A 250 -23.23 -6.84 7.65
N THR A 251 -21.93 -6.96 7.36
CA THR A 251 -21.04 -8.03 7.86
C THR A 251 -20.09 -7.50 8.92
#